data_AF-A0A838MTY8-F1
#
_entry.id   AF-A0A838MTY8-F1
#
_cell.length_a   1.000
_cell.length_b   1.000
_cell.length_c   1.000
_cell.angle_alpha   90.00
_cell.angle_beta   90.00
_cell.angle_gamma   90.00
#
_symmetry.space_group_name_H-M   'P 1'
#
loop_
_entity.id
_entity.type
_entity.pdbx_description
1 polymer ?
#
loop_
_entity_poly.entity_id
_entity_poly.type
_entity_poly.pdbx_seq_one_letter_code
_entity_poly.pdbx_strand_id
1 'polypeptide(L)'
;MTLPGVARLELPILQELVATGGVDDVRFMYGRLVAYFPQLQGEAGQALTNGNARAWRRQVQRAGWTLAQKRQVERRRGVWRITTQGRKRVEIEEPSFSLSDDQTFNAQNLSELSHTDVQGMLVDIGRALGYFAEKEFAYYDVVWRTGESSPRLSHIFEVQRKGNVDAALAKLKRAYEAQRSKPFLIVASERDTNRANEQLSLARTGAFHEIGQVTTIISFGQLAKLHRALNSVGGLLSHFID
;
A
#
# COMPACT_ATOMS: atom_id res chain seq x y z
N MET A 1 4.18 36.81 7.42
CA MET A 1 3.96 35.35 7.32
C MET A 1 2.67 35.11 6.58
N THR A 2 2.70 34.29 5.52
CA THR A 2 1.55 34.05 4.64
C THR A 2 0.90 32.73 5.02
N LEU A 3 -0.37 32.77 5.42
CA LEU A 3 -1.13 31.55 5.73
C LEU A 3 -1.53 30.84 4.44
N PRO A 4 -1.60 29.49 4.43
CA PRO A 4 -2.08 28.75 3.26
C PRO A 4 -3.51 29.16 2.94
N GLY A 5 -3.91 29.09 1.67
CA GLY A 5 -5.30 29.35 1.29
C GLY A 5 -6.26 28.27 1.81
N VAL A 6 -7.54 28.64 1.96
CA VAL A 6 -8.60 27.76 2.48
C VAL A 6 -8.66 26.40 1.76
N ALA A 7 -8.54 26.39 0.43
CA ALA A 7 -8.57 25.15 -0.35
C ALA A 7 -7.43 24.17 -0.01
N ARG A 8 -6.23 24.68 0.33
CA ARG A 8 -5.08 23.84 0.71
C ARG A 8 -5.21 23.22 2.10
N LEU A 9 -6.12 23.74 2.94
CA LEU A 9 -6.40 23.19 4.27
C LEU A 9 -7.41 22.05 4.25
N GLU A 10 -8.23 21.95 3.19
CA GLU A 10 -9.32 20.98 3.11
C GLU A 10 -8.84 19.53 3.20
N LEU A 11 -7.81 19.16 2.43
CA LEU A 11 -7.32 17.78 2.39
C LEU A 11 -6.62 17.37 3.70
N PRO A 12 -5.68 18.17 4.26
CA PRO A 12 -5.12 17.89 5.58
C PRO A 12 -6.17 17.71 6.69
N ILE A 13 -7.26 18.50 6.68
CA ILE A 13 -8.38 18.33 7.64
C ILE A 13 -9.02 16.94 7.51
N LEU A 14 -9.25 16.47 6.28
CA LEU A 14 -9.84 15.16 6.05
C LEU A 14 -8.87 14.03 6.45
N GLN A 15 -7.59 14.14 6.10
CA GLN A 15 -6.54 13.18 6.47
C GLN A 15 -6.42 13.03 8.00
N GLU A 16 -6.41 14.16 8.71
CA GLU A 16 -6.40 14.19 10.18
C GLU A 16 -7.63 13.51 10.78
N LEU A 17 -8.82 13.77 10.25
CA LEU A 17 -10.04 13.10 10.72
C LEU A 17 -10.01 11.59 10.43
N VAL A 18 -9.45 11.14 9.30
CA VAL A 18 -9.26 9.71 9.04
C VAL A 18 -8.31 9.10 10.08
N ALA A 19 -7.18 9.76 10.34
CA ALA A 19 -6.16 9.30 11.28
C ALA A 19 -6.69 9.15 12.72
N THR A 20 -7.65 9.99 13.15
CA THR A 20 -8.28 9.90 14.48
C THR A 20 -9.50 8.98 14.54
N GLY A 21 -9.72 8.13 13.54
CA GLY A 21 -10.86 7.18 13.52
C GLY A 21 -12.15 7.78 12.96
N GLY A 22 -12.11 8.98 12.39
CA GLY A 22 -13.22 9.62 11.67
C GLY A 22 -13.91 10.76 12.39
N VAL A 23 -13.50 11.07 13.62
CA VAL A 23 -14.07 12.12 14.46
C VAL A 23 -12.96 12.79 15.26
N ASP A 24 -13.00 14.11 15.39
CA ASP A 24 -12.12 14.82 16.32
C ASP A 24 -12.69 16.17 16.78
N ASP A 25 -12.16 16.70 17.88
CA ASP A 25 -12.37 18.08 18.31
C ASP A 25 -11.43 19.02 17.54
N VAL A 26 -12.00 20.03 16.90
CA VAL A 26 -11.27 21.01 16.08
C VAL A 26 -10.15 21.72 16.84
N ARG A 27 -10.23 21.81 18.18
CA ARG A 27 -9.20 22.44 19.01
C ARG A 27 -7.86 21.73 18.92
N PHE A 28 -7.87 20.39 18.85
CA PHE A 28 -6.65 19.60 18.69
C PHE A 28 -6.12 19.65 17.26
N MET A 29 -7.04 19.73 16.28
CA MET A 29 -6.67 19.83 14.87
C MET A 29 -5.87 21.09 14.55
N TYR A 30 -6.11 22.22 15.23
CA TYR A 30 -5.37 23.46 14.95
C TYR A 30 -3.85 23.31 15.08
N GLY A 31 -3.39 22.55 16.07
CA GLY A 31 -1.97 22.30 16.27
C GLY A 31 -1.41 21.32 15.24
N ARG A 32 -2.10 20.19 15.04
CA ARG A 32 -1.63 19.11 14.16
C ARG A 32 -1.56 19.54 12.69
N LEU A 33 -2.51 20.35 12.23
CA LEU A 33 -2.53 20.88 10.86
C LEU A 33 -1.32 21.77 10.52
N VAL A 34 -0.61 22.34 11.50
CA VAL A 34 0.58 23.16 11.24
C VAL A 34 1.69 22.32 10.60
N ALA A 35 1.80 21.04 10.99
CA ALA A 35 2.83 20.13 10.50
C ALA A 35 2.74 19.86 8.98
N TYR A 36 1.56 20.03 8.38
CA TYR A 36 1.31 19.82 6.94
C TYR A 36 1.84 20.95 6.06
N PHE A 37 2.31 22.05 6.63
CA PHE A 37 2.74 23.22 5.88
C PHE A 37 4.18 23.60 6.26
N PRO A 38 5.19 23.11 5.51
CA PRO A 38 6.60 23.39 5.79
C PRO A 38 6.94 24.88 5.91
N GLN A 39 6.22 25.75 5.18
CA GLN A 39 6.38 27.21 5.26
C GLN A 39 5.91 27.83 6.59
N LEU A 40 5.23 27.06 7.44
CA LEU A 40 4.81 27.47 8.78
C LEU A 40 5.75 26.93 9.87
N GLN A 41 6.87 26.27 9.53
CA GLN A 41 7.83 25.75 10.52
C GLN A 41 8.76 26.86 11.08
N GLY A 42 9.25 26.69 12.31
CA GLY A 42 10.08 27.68 13.03
C GLY A 42 9.34 28.42 14.17
N GLU A 43 9.91 29.50 14.70
CA GLU A 43 9.35 30.27 15.83
C GLU A 43 7.92 30.77 15.56
N ALA A 44 7.64 31.17 14.32
CA ALA A 44 6.32 31.62 13.89
C ALA A 44 5.28 30.48 13.85
N GLY A 45 5.72 29.25 13.62
CA GLY A 45 4.90 28.03 13.70
C GLY A 45 4.52 27.67 15.12
N GLN A 46 5.50 27.74 16.04
CA GLN A 46 5.29 27.45 17.46
C GLN A 46 4.22 28.37 18.08
N ALA A 47 4.15 29.64 17.65
CA ALA A 47 3.10 30.57 18.05
C ALA A 47 1.69 30.16 17.54
N LEU A 48 1.59 29.47 16.40
CA LEU A 48 0.34 28.91 15.90
C LEU A 48 -0.08 27.64 16.67
N THR A 49 0.89 26.80 17.04
CA THR A 49 0.68 25.53 17.75
C THR A 49 0.11 25.74 19.15
N ASN A 50 0.49 26.84 19.81
CA ASN A 50 -0.08 27.27 21.10
C ASN A 50 -1.54 27.77 20.98
N GLY A 51 -2.12 27.75 19.78
CA GLY A 51 -3.52 28.05 19.53
C GLY A 51 -3.86 29.55 19.54
N ASN A 52 -2.95 30.46 19.90
CA ASN A 52 -3.31 31.88 20.10
C ASN A 52 -3.47 32.69 18.80
N ALA A 53 -3.21 32.08 17.64
CA ALA A 53 -3.37 32.74 16.35
C ALA A 53 -4.81 32.72 15.84
N ARG A 54 -5.58 33.76 16.18
CA ARG A 54 -6.97 33.95 15.71
C ARG A 54 -7.11 33.86 14.18
N ALA A 55 -6.10 34.34 13.43
CA ALA A 55 -6.09 34.26 11.97
C ALA A 55 -6.05 32.82 11.45
N TRP A 56 -5.23 31.96 12.07
CA TRP A 56 -5.12 30.54 11.72
C TRP A 56 -6.40 29.76 12.04
N ARG A 57 -6.97 29.96 13.23
CA ARG A 57 -8.24 29.33 13.60
C ARG A 57 -9.36 29.71 12.62
N ARG A 58 -9.45 30.97 12.22
CA ARG A 58 -10.43 31.44 11.22
C ARG A 58 -10.25 30.75 9.86
N GLN A 59 -9.00 30.57 9.42
CA GLN A 59 -8.66 29.86 8.18
C GLN A 59 -9.12 28.39 8.22
N VAL A 60 -8.75 27.66 9.27
CA VAL A 60 -9.17 26.26 9.47
C VAL A 60 -10.70 26.15 9.54
N GLN A 61 -11.36 27.05 10.28
CA GLN A 61 -12.83 27.07 10.39
C GLN A 61 -13.52 27.37 9.04
N ARG A 62 -12.94 28.25 8.21
CA ARG A 62 -13.42 28.50 6.83
C ARG A 62 -13.30 27.24 5.98
N ALA A 63 -12.16 26.55 6.03
CA ALA A 63 -11.96 25.29 5.30
C ALA A 63 -12.95 24.22 5.76
N GLY A 64 -13.17 24.07 7.07
CA GLY A 64 -14.20 23.18 7.61
C GLY A 64 -15.62 23.54 7.16
N TRP A 65 -15.93 24.83 6.96
CA TRP A 65 -17.22 25.25 6.42
C TRP A 65 -17.36 24.86 4.94
N THR A 66 -16.33 25.09 4.13
CA THR A 66 -16.33 24.66 2.73
C THR A 66 -16.45 23.13 2.60
N LEU A 67 -15.76 22.36 3.44
CA LEU A 67 -15.91 20.89 3.50
C LEU A 67 -17.32 20.45 3.91
N ALA A 68 -17.96 21.17 4.82
CA ALA A 68 -19.34 20.89 5.22
C ALA A 68 -20.34 21.17 4.09
N GLN A 69 -20.17 22.26 3.33
CA GLN A 69 -20.98 22.52 2.14
C GLN A 69 -20.82 21.42 1.07
N LYS A 70 -19.59 20.91 0.93
CA LYS A 70 -19.27 19.77 0.05
C LYS A 70 -19.75 18.42 0.61
N ARG A 71 -20.41 18.40 1.77
CA ARG A 71 -20.87 17.19 2.49
C ARG A 71 -19.75 16.19 2.82
N GLN A 72 -18.51 16.68 2.96
CA GLN A 72 -17.33 15.86 3.27
C GLN A 72 -17.03 15.79 4.78
N VAL A 73 -17.50 16.79 5.54
CA VAL A 73 -17.38 16.84 7.00
C VAL A 73 -18.71 17.30 7.60
N GLU A 74 -19.15 16.62 8.66
CA GLU A 74 -20.23 17.08 9.53
C GLU A 74 -19.63 17.79 10.75
N ARG A 75 -20.22 18.92 11.13
CA ARG A 75 -19.72 19.76 12.24
C ARG A 75 -20.81 19.91 13.30
N ARG A 76 -20.52 19.54 14.55
CA ARG A 76 -21.43 19.70 15.70
C ARG A 76 -20.65 20.14 16.93
N ARG A 77 -20.96 21.32 17.48
CA ARG A 77 -20.41 21.86 18.75
C ARG A 77 -18.87 21.71 18.88
N GLY A 78 -18.13 22.05 17.81
CA GLY A 78 -16.66 21.96 17.81
C GLY A 78 -16.09 20.58 17.47
N VAL A 79 -16.92 19.53 17.46
CA VAL A 79 -16.57 18.19 17.00
C VAL A 79 -16.86 18.07 15.52
N TRP A 80 -15.87 17.59 14.76
CA TRP A 80 -15.93 17.39 13.33
C TRP A 80 -15.88 15.89 13.04
N ARG A 81 -16.72 15.43 12.11
CA ARG A 81 -16.82 14.04 11.70
C ARG A 81 -16.68 13.94 10.21
N ILE A 82 -15.79 13.09 9.72
CA ILE A 82 -15.67 12.84 8.29
C ILE A 82 -16.85 11.99 7.80
N THR A 83 -17.41 12.35 6.65
CA THR A 83 -18.47 11.57 6.00
C THR A 83 -17.88 10.52 5.08
N THR A 84 -18.71 9.62 4.54
CA THR A 84 -18.30 8.68 3.49
C THR A 84 -17.73 9.40 2.27
N GLN A 85 -18.29 10.55 1.89
CA GLN A 85 -17.78 11.36 0.77
C GLN A 85 -16.43 12.00 1.09
N GLY A 86 -16.22 12.41 2.34
CA GLY A 86 -14.92 12.90 2.81
C GLY A 86 -13.85 11.81 2.77
N ARG A 87 -14.18 10.59 3.22
CA ARG A 87 -13.27 9.43 3.16
C ARG A 87 -12.86 9.09 1.74
N LYS A 88 -13.82 9.03 0.80
CA LYS A 88 -13.52 8.83 -0.63
C LYS A 88 -12.55 9.86 -1.20
N ARG A 89 -12.66 11.13 -0.79
CA ARG A 89 -11.73 12.17 -1.23
C ARG A 89 -10.31 11.96 -0.69
N VAL A 90 -10.16 11.44 0.52
CA VAL A 90 -8.84 11.07 1.06
C VAL A 90 -8.29 9.86 0.32
N GLU A 91 -9.12 8.85 0.05
CA GLU A 91 -8.72 7.65 -0.71
C GLU A 91 -8.25 7.99 -2.14
N ILE A 92 -8.83 9.01 -2.79
CA ILE A 92 -8.40 9.51 -4.12
C ILE A 92 -7.01 10.19 -4.07
N GLU A 93 -6.63 10.75 -2.92
CA GLU A 93 -5.41 11.55 -2.72
C GLU A 93 -4.32 10.80 -1.94
N GLU A 94 -4.62 9.66 -1.34
CA GLU A 94 -3.57 8.71 -0.98
C GLU A 94 -2.83 8.36 -2.28
N PRO A 95 -1.50 8.26 -2.26
CA PRO A 95 -0.75 7.84 -3.45
C PRO A 95 -1.20 6.44 -3.86
N SER A 96 -2.19 6.42 -4.75
CA SER A 96 -2.46 5.32 -5.65
C SER A 96 -1.23 5.23 -6.54
N PHE A 97 -0.28 4.38 -6.15
CA PHE A 97 0.64 3.83 -7.13
C PHE A 97 -0.18 2.95 -8.07
N SER A 98 -0.84 3.56 -9.05
CA SER A 98 -1.19 2.88 -10.27
C SER A 98 -0.04 3.12 -11.22
N LEU A 99 0.69 2.06 -11.55
CA LEU A 99 1.31 2.05 -12.87
C LEU A 99 0.16 2.36 -13.83
N SER A 100 0.27 3.43 -14.61
CA SER A 100 -0.57 3.55 -15.80
C SER A 100 -0.43 2.20 -16.50
N ASP A 101 -1.54 1.47 -16.57
CA ASP A 101 -1.65 0.36 -17.49
C ASP A 101 -1.46 1.00 -18.86
N ASP A 102 -0.22 1.03 -19.34
CA ASP A 102 -0.01 0.83 -20.75
C ASP A 102 -0.71 -0.49 -21.06
N GLN A 103 -1.95 -0.35 -21.51
CA GLN A 103 -2.85 -1.38 -22.05
C GLN A 103 -2.28 -1.99 -23.34
N THR A 104 -0.95 -1.95 -23.52
CA THR A 104 -0.19 -2.67 -24.53
C THR A 104 0.63 -3.81 -23.90
N PHE A 105 0.14 -4.40 -22.82
CA PHE A 105 0.43 -5.81 -22.56
C PHE A 105 -0.61 -6.64 -23.32
N ASN A 106 -0.19 -7.31 -24.40
CA ASN A 106 -1.03 -8.25 -25.14
C ASN A 106 -1.61 -9.29 -24.17
N ALA A 107 -2.89 -9.14 -23.82
CA ALA A 107 -3.63 -10.08 -22.98
C ALA A 107 -3.58 -11.53 -23.52
N GLN A 108 -3.35 -11.67 -24.82
CA GLN A 108 -3.17 -12.97 -25.48
C GLN A 108 -1.95 -13.77 -24.97
N ASN A 109 -0.84 -13.11 -24.56
CA ASN A 109 0.34 -13.81 -24.04
C ASN A 109 0.20 -14.19 -22.55
N LEU A 110 -0.67 -13.54 -21.79
CA LEU A 110 -0.82 -13.79 -20.36
C LEU A 110 -1.59 -15.08 -20.07
N SER A 111 -2.55 -15.45 -20.93
CA SER A 111 -3.26 -16.72 -20.84
C SER A 111 -2.37 -17.94 -21.16
N GLU A 112 -1.26 -17.71 -21.85
CA GLU A 112 -0.29 -18.75 -22.21
C GLU A 112 0.72 -19.05 -21.11
N LEU A 113 0.98 -18.08 -20.22
CA LEU A 113 1.96 -18.26 -19.14
C LEU A 113 1.65 -19.51 -18.31
N SER A 114 2.56 -20.47 -18.38
CA SER A 114 2.52 -21.66 -17.56
C SER A 114 2.90 -21.34 -16.11
N HIS A 115 2.52 -22.24 -15.21
CA HIS A 115 2.96 -22.16 -13.82
C HIS A 115 4.50 -22.11 -13.73
N THR A 116 5.17 -22.91 -14.56
CA THR A 116 6.64 -22.99 -14.64
C THR A 116 7.29 -21.72 -15.19
N ASP A 117 6.64 -21.03 -16.14
CA ASP A 117 7.12 -19.75 -16.68
C ASP A 117 7.12 -18.67 -15.59
N VAL A 118 6.03 -18.60 -14.84
CA VAL A 118 5.87 -17.66 -13.71
C VAL A 118 6.89 -17.93 -12.62
N GLN A 119 7.12 -19.20 -12.26
CA GLN A 119 8.22 -19.56 -11.35
C GLN A 119 9.59 -19.14 -11.90
N GLY A 120 9.79 -19.24 -13.23
CA GLY A 120 11.00 -18.77 -13.91
C GLY A 120 11.23 -17.28 -13.72
N MET A 121 10.20 -16.48 -14.02
CA MET A 121 10.25 -15.04 -13.84
C MET A 121 10.60 -14.64 -12.40
N LEU A 122 10.02 -15.32 -11.40
CA LEU A 122 10.33 -15.06 -9.99
C LEU A 122 11.78 -15.38 -9.63
N VAL A 123 12.35 -16.46 -10.18
CA VAL A 123 13.77 -16.79 -9.94
C VAL A 123 14.69 -15.75 -10.58
N ASP A 124 14.41 -15.36 -11.82
CA ASP A 124 15.21 -14.36 -12.54
C ASP A 124 15.18 -13.01 -11.81
N ILE A 125 13.99 -12.57 -11.37
CA ILE A 125 13.83 -11.34 -10.57
C ILE A 125 14.62 -11.46 -9.28
N GLY A 126 14.49 -12.58 -8.55
CA GLY A 126 15.20 -12.79 -7.29
C GLY A 126 16.71 -12.65 -7.46
N ARG A 127 17.28 -13.29 -8.49
CA ARG A 127 18.71 -13.21 -8.82
C ARG A 127 19.14 -11.81 -9.21
N ALA A 128 18.36 -11.13 -10.05
CA ALA A 128 18.63 -9.74 -10.45
C ALA A 128 18.64 -8.77 -9.26
N LEU A 129 17.90 -9.09 -8.19
CA LEU A 129 17.86 -8.34 -6.94
C LEU A 129 18.88 -8.82 -5.89
N GLY A 130 19.78 -9.75 -6.25
CA GLY A 130 20.83 -10.25 -5.36
C GLY A 130 20.38 -11.34 -4.37
N TYR A 131 19.20 -11.93 -4.55
CA TYR A 131 18.75 -13.07 -3.74
C TYR A 131 19.19 -14.39 -4.35
N PHE A 132 19.39 -15.39 -3.48
CA PHE A 132 19.45 -16.78 -3.88
C PHE A 132 18.02 -17.31 -4.05
N ALA A 133 17.60 -17.55 -5.29
CA ALA A 133 16.24 -17.93 -5.65
C ALA A 133 16.16 -19.34 -6.27
N GLU A 134 15.20 -20.14 -5.80
CA GLU A 134 14.99 -21.53 -6.22
C GLU A 134 13.52 -21.82 -6.50
N LYS A 135 13.27 -22.67 -7.50
CA LYS A 135 11.94 -23.24 -7.78
C LYS A 135 11.74 -24.52 -6.96
N GLU A 136 10.48 -24.81 -6.63
CA GLU A 136 10.02 -26.09 -6.07
C GLU A 136 10.83 -26.53 -4.83
N PHE A 137 11.13 -25.58 -3.94
CA PHE A 137 11.88 -25.86 -2.73
C PHE A 137 10.96 -26.39 -1.63
N ALA A 138 11.19 -27.63 -1.23
CA ALA A 138 10.35 -28.40 -0.31
C ALA A 138 8.90 -28.56 -0.82
N TYR A 139 7.98 -27.71 -0.38
CA TYR A 139 6.56 -27.73 -0.78
C TYR A 139 6.07 -26.35 -1.23
N TYR A 140 7.01 -25.43 -1.45
CA TYR A 140 6.77 -24.07 -1.93
C TYR A 140 7.16 -23.94 -3.40
N ASP A 141 6.41 -23.13 -4.16
CA ASP A 141 6.64 -23.01 -5.61
C ASP A 141 7.94 -22.26 -5.93
N VAL A 142 8.22 -21.15 -5.22
CA VAL A 142 9.51 -20.43 -5.29
C VAL A 142 9.87 -19.89 -3.92
N VAL A 143 11.17 -19.91 -3.59
CA VAL A 143 11.70 -19.32 -2.37
C VAL A 143 12.90 -18.42 -2.66
N TRP A 144 13.03 -17.33 -1.91
CA TRP A 144 14.23 -16.48 -1.94
C TRP A 144 14.93 -16.47 -0.59
N ARG A 145 16.25 -16.51 -0.62
CA ARG A 145 17.16 -16.45 0.53
C ARG A 145 18.18 -15.33 0.33
N THR A 146 18.69 -14.76 1.42
CA THR A 146 19.71 -13.70 1.35
C THR A 146 21.08 -14.22 0.91
N GLY A 147 21.27 -15.54 0.92
CA GLY A 147 22.44 -16.24 0.41
C GLY A 147 22.17 -17.73 0.35
N GLU A 148 22.98 -18.46 -0.42
CA GLU A 148 22.81 -19.91 -0.66
C GLU A 148 22.84 -20.76 0.61
N SER A 149 23.67 -20.38 1.58
CA SER A 149 23.79 -21.08 2.87
C SER A 149 22.82 -20.57 3.93
N SER A 150 21.99 -19.56 3.62
CA SER A 150 21.05 -19.02 4.60
C SER A 150 19.99 -20.07 4.95
N PRO A 151 19.82 -20.42 6.25
CA PRO A 151 18.80 -21.36 6.68
C PRO A 151 17.40 -20.74 6.66
N ARG A 152 17.31 -19.41 6.70
CA ARG A 152 16.04 -18.67 6.69
C ARG A 152 15.57 -18.43 5.25
N LEU A 153 14.32 -18.78 4.99
CA LEU A 153 13.58 -18.38 3.79
C LEU A 153 13.08 -16.94 3.98
N SER A 154 13.59 -16.02 3.17
CA SER A 154 13.28 -14.59 3.29
C SER A 154 11.94 -14.26 2.64
N HIS A 155 11.69 -14.79 1.44
CA HIS A 155 10.44 -14.63 0.69
C HIS A 155 9.95 -15.99 0.22
N ILE A 156 8.62 -16.19 0.25
CA ILE A 156 7.96 -17.40 -0.24
C ILE A 156 6.89 -16.99 -1.22
N PHE A 157 6.83 -17.69 -2.36
CA PHE A 157 5.86 -17.45 -3.40
C PHE A 157 5.04 -18.71 -3.65
N GLU A 158 3.73 -18.54 -3.74
CA GLU A 158 2.79 -19.56 -4.26
C GLU A 158 2.11 -19.02 -5.51
N VAL A 159 2.09 -19.82 -6.57
CA VAL A 159 1.61 -19.42 -7.90
C VAL A 159 0.31 -20.14 -8.22
N GLN A 160 -0.78 -19.38 -8.37
CA GLN A 160 -2.13 -19.89 -8.56
C GLN A 160 -2.72 -19.44 -9.91
N ARG A 161 -3.01 -20.42 -10.77
CA ARG A 161 -3.61 -20.18 -12.11
C ARG A 161 -5.09 -20.60 -12.21
N LYS A 162 -5.45 -21.76 -11.66
CA LYS A 162 -6.83 -22.28 -11.53
C LYS A 162 -7.01 -23.10 -10.25
N GLY A 163 -6.26 -22.74 -9.21
CA GLY A 163 -6.05 -23.56 -8.01
C GLY A 163 -6.81 -23.09 -6.79
N ASN A 164 -6.59 -23.80 -5.69
CA ASN A 164 -7.19 -23.47 -4.41
C ASN A 164 -6.34 -22.43 -3.66
N VAL A 165 -6.75 -21.16 -3.76
CA VAL A 165 -6.16 -20.03 -3.02
C VAL A 165 -6.01 -20.32 -1.52
N ASP A 166 -6.97 -21.02 -0.91
CA ASP A 166 -6.92 -21.34 0.53
C ASP A 166 -5.74 -22.25 0.88
N ALA A 167 -5.43 -23.22 0.02
CA ALA A 167 -4.28 -24.10 0.22
C ALA A 167 -2.96 -23.33 0.09
N ALA A 168 -2.87 -22.39 -0.85
CA ALA A 168 -1.72 -21.51 -1.00
C ALA A 168 -1.56 -20.61 0.23
N LEU A 169 -2.63 -19.96 0.69
CA LEU A 169 -2.60 -19.12 1.89
C LEU A 169 -2.21 -19.91 3.15
N ALA A 170 -2.64 -21.16 3.29
CA ALA A 170 -2.24 -22.03 4.39
C ALA A 170 -0.73 -22.32 4.38
N LYS A 171 -0.14 -22.60 3.21
CA LYS A 171 1.32 -22.78 3.09
C LYS A 171 2.07 -21.49 3.43
N LEU A 172 1.61 -20.35 2.92
CA LEU A 172 2.20 -19.04 3.19
C LEU A 172 2.14 -18.68 4.69
N LYS A 173 1.00 -18.95 5.34
CA LYS A 173 0.84 -18.80 6.79
C LYS A 173 1.86 -19.62 7.55
N ARG A 174 1.98 -20.92 7.22
CA ARG A 174 2.96 -21.82 7.86
C ARG A 174 4.40 -21.29 7.73
N ALA A 175 4.78 -20.76 6.56
CA ALA A 175 6.10 -20.18 6.37
C ALA A 175 6.33 -18.95 7.25
N TYR A 176 5.35 -18.03 7.27
CA TYR A 176 5.40 -16.84 8.10
C TYR A 176 5.48 -17.17 9.59
N GLU A 177 4.71 -18.16 10.04
CA GLU A 177 4.71 -18.61 11.43
C GLU A 177 6.05 -19.23 11.84
N ALA A 178 6.65 -20.05 10.98
CA ALA A 178 7.89 -20.76 11.26
C ALA A 178 9.13 -19.87 11.20
N GLN A 179 9.22 -18.98 10.20
CA GLN A 179 10.48 -18.26 9.89
C GLN A 179 10.29 -16.77 9.64
N ARG A 180 9.06 -16.24 9.81
CA ARG A 180 8.72 -14.84 9.49
C ARG A 180 9.14 -14.48 8.06
N SER A 181 8.96 -15.41 7.13
CA SER A 181 9.17 -15.19 5.70
C SER A 181 8.11 -14.24 5.16
N LYS A 182 8.45 -13.39 4.20
CA LYS A 182 7.48 -12.51 3.55
C LYS A 182 6.64 -13.32 2.55
N PRO A 183 5.31 -13.41 2.72
CA PRO A 183 4.47 -14.22 1.86
C PRO A 183 4.02 -13.46 0.61
N PHE A 184 4.11 -14.13 -0.54
CA PHE A 184 3.65 -13.63 -1.84
C PHE A 184 2.70 -14.63 -2.50
N LEU A 185 1.53 -14.15 -2.90
CA LEU A 185 0.58 -14.95 -3.68
C LEU A 185 0.51 -14.39 -5.10
N ILE A 186 0.86 -15.22 -6.07
CA ILE A 186 0.90 -14.83 -7.48
C ILE A 186 -0.31 -15.42 -8.18
N VAL A 187 -1.17 -14.58 -8.76
CA VAL A 187 -2.48 -15.01 -9.29
C VAL A 187 -2.64 -14.68 -10.77
N ALA A 188 -3.28 -15.58 -11.52
CA ALA A 188 -3.46 -15.40 -12.96
C ALA A 188 -4.62 -14.47 -13.33
N SER A 189 -5.66 -14.37 -12.51
CA SER A 189 -6.87 -13.62 -12.84
C SER A 189 -7.25 -12.60 -11.75
N GLU A 190 -7.86 -11.49 -12.15
CA GLU A 190 -8.40 -10.49 -11.23
C GLU A 190 -9.47 -11.07 -10.29
N ARG A 191 -10.22 -12.08 -10.75
CA ARG A 191 -11.20 -12.76 -9.91
C ARG A 191 -10.52 -13.47 -8.74
N ASP A 192 -9.37 -14.11 -8.98
CA ASP A 192 -8.59 -14.76 -7.93
C ASP A 192 -7.93 -13.73 -7.02
N THR A 193 -7.49 -12.59 -7.57
CA THR A 193 -7.03 -11.43 -6.78
C THR A 193 -8.10 -10.94 -5.82
N ASN A 194 -9.33 -10.76 -6.31
CA ASN A 194 -10.46 -10.30 -5.50
C ASN A 194 -10.82 -11.32 -4.41
N ARG A 195 -10.85 -12.62 -4.73
CA ARG A 195 -11.10 -13.69 -3.75
C ARG A 195 -10.02 -13.72 -2.67
N ALA A 196 -8.74 -13.63 -3.06
CA ALA A 196 -7.64 -13.59 -2.12
C ALA A 196 -7.69 -12.34 -1.23
N ASN A 197 -7.98 -11.17 -1.83
CA ASN A 197 -8.16 -9.91 -1.11
C ASN A 197 -9.34 -9.97 -0.14
N GLU A 198 -10.49 -10.51 -0.52
CA GLU A 198 -11.63 -10.71 0.37
C GLU A 198 -11.26 -11.59 1.57
N GLN A 199 -10.56 -12.71 1.33
CA GLN A 199 -10.11 -13.62 2.39
C GLN A 199 -9.11 -12.96 3.35
N LEU A 200 -8.17 -12.17 2.85
CA LEU A 200 -7.23 -11.40 3.68
C LEU A 200 -7.89 -10.18 4.34
N SER A 201 -8.92 -9.58 3.73
CA SER A 201 -9.64 -8.41 4.26
C SER A 201 -10.65 -8.76 5.35
N LEU A 202 -11.29 -9.93 5.25
CA LEU A 202 -12.10 -10.52 6.33
C LEU A 202 -11.24 -10.91 7.54
N ALA A 203 -9.93 -10.88 7.39
CA ALA A 203 -8.97 -11.25 8.41
C ALA A 203 -8.73 -10.12 9.41
N ARG A 204 -9.79 -9.63 10.09
CA ARG A 204 -9.67 -9.13 11.47
C ARG A 204 -10.00 -10.22 12.51
N THR A 205 -10.61 -11.32 12.07
CA THR A 205 -11.03 -12.46 12.92
C THR A 205 -10.94 -13.83 12.24
N GLY A 206 -10.44 -13.92 11.00
CA GLY A 206 -10.36 -15.16 10.22
C GLY A 206 -9.03 -15.92 10.32
N ALA A 207 -8.98 -17.14 9.75
CA ALA A 207 -7.86 -18.08 9.84
C ALA A 207 -6.50 -17.60 9.26
N PHE A 208 -6.51 -16.49 8.50
CA PHE A 208 -5.32 -15.91 7.88
C PHE A 208 -5.00 -14.50 8.42
N HIS A 209 -5.57 -14.10 9.56
CA HIS A 209 -5.40 -12.76 10.15
C HIS A 209 -3.93 -12.39 10.34
N GLU A 210 -3.07 -13.31 10.78
CA GLU A 210 -1.66 -12.98 11.03
C GLU A 210 -0.88 -12.64 9.75
N ILE A 211 -1.32 -13.14 8.60
CA ILE A 211 -0.67 -12.87 7.30
C ILE A 211 -1.39 -11.82 6.45
N GLY A 212 -2.59 -11.40 6.86
CA GLY A 212 -3.45 -10.46 6.11
C GLY A 212 -2.76 -9.16 5.72
N GLN A 213 -1.94 -8.61 6.61
CA GLN A 213 -1.26 -7.32 6.40
C GLN A 213 0.12 -7.44 5.77
N VAL A 214 0.69 -8.65 5.73
CA VAL A 214 2.07 -8.88 5.26
C VAL A 214 2.13 -9.65 3.94
N THR A 215 1.01 -10.23 3.50
CA THR A 215 0.93 -10.95 2.23
C THR A 215 0.81 -9.98 1.07
N THR A 216 1.73 -10.08 0.12
CA THR A 216 1.66 -9.31 -1.12
C THR A 216 1.01 -10.16 -2.21
N ILE A 217 -0.03 -9.64 -2.87
CA ILE A 217 -0.66 -10.29 -4.01
C ILE A 217 -0.18 -9.60 -5.29
N ILE A 218 0.29 -10.39 -6.27
CA ILE A 218 0.77 -9.89 -7.56
C ILE A 218 0.10 -10.68 -8.69
N SER A 219 -0.42 -9.99 -9.70
CA SER A 219 -0.97 -10.66 -10.88
C SER A 219 0.13 -11.15 -11.83
N PHE A 220 -0.17 -12.13 -12.67
CA PHE A 220 0.77 -12.58 -13.72
C PHE A 220 1.20 -11.42 -14.63
N GLY A 221 0.27 -10.49 -14.93
CA GLY A 221 0.56 -9.29 -15.71
C GLY A 221 1.57 -8.36 -15.04
N GLN A 222 1.38 -8.09 -13.75
CA GLN A 222 2.30 -7.26 -12.97
C GLN A 222 3.69 -7.90 -12.88
N LEU A 223 3.75 -9.22 -12.66
CA LEU A 223 5.01 -9.94 -12.60
C LEU A 223 5.74 -9.91 -13.95
N ALA A 224 5.05 -10.18 -15.06
CA ALA A 224 5.63 -10.15 -16.39
C ALA A 224 6.14 -8.75 -16.75
N LYS A 225 5.43 -7.70 -16.33
CA LYS A 225 5.87 -6.30 -16.49
C LYS A 225 7.15 -6.02 -15.70
N LEU A 226 7.21 -6.47 -14.44
CA LEU A 226 8.40 -6.32 -13.60
C LEU A 226 9.61 -7.07 -14.17
N HIS A 227 9.43 -8.34 -14.56
CA HIS A 227 10.49 -9.17 -15.15
C HIS A 227 11.05 -8.53 -16.42
N ARG A 228 10.18 -8.08 -17.33
CA ARG A 228 10.61 -7.37 -18.55
C ARG A 228 11.37 -6.09 -18.23
N ALA A 229 10.84 -5.28 -17.31
CA ALA A 229 11.47 -4.02 -16.93
C ALA A 229 12.87 -4.25 -16.37
N LEU A 230 13.03 -5.19 -15.42
CA LEU A 230 14.33 -5.52 -14.83
C LEU A 230 15.31 -6.07 -15.88
N ASN A 231 14.87 -6.97 -16.76
CA ASN A 231 15.71 -7.50 -17.82
C ASN A 231 16.16 -6.41 -18.81
N SER A 232 15.31 -5.40 -19.08
CA SER A 232 15.68 -4.30 -19.97
C SER A 232 16.79 -3.40 -19.41
N VAL A 233 16.99 -3.40 -18.09
CA VAL A 233 18.02 -2.60 -17.40
C VAL A 233 19.07 -3.44 -16.70
N GLY A 234 19.09 -4.77 -16.90
CA GLY A 234 19.94 -5.70 -16.14
C GLY A 234 21.43 -5.37 -16.22
N GLY A 235 21.92 -5.00 -17.40
CA GLY A 235 23.33 -4.57 -17.57
C GLY A 235 23.67 -3.24 -16.90
N LEU A 236 22.68 -2.37 -16.68
CA LEU A 236 22.88 -1.16 -15.86
C LEU A 236 22.86 -1.50 -14.37
N LEU A 237 21.97 -2.39 -13.94
CA LEU A 237 21.85 -2.79 -12.54
C LEU A 237 23.12 -3.45 -12.00
N SER A 238 23.83 -4.25 -12.81
CA SER A 238 25.10 -4.86 -12.39
C SER A 238 26.14 -3.82 -11.95
N HIS A 239 26.14 -2.62 -12.53
CA HIS A 239 27.08 -1.56 -12.14
C HIS A 239 26.84 -0.96 -10.74
N PHE A 240 25.68 -1.22 -10.12
CA PHE A 240 25.32 -0.67 -8.81
C PHE A 240 25.24 -1.72 -7.70
N ILE A 241 25.26 -3.01 -8.06
CA ILE A 241 25.06 -4.13 -7.12
C ILE A 241 26.38 -4.88 -6.86
N ASP A 242 27.32 -4.83 -7.80
CA ASP A 242 28.72 -5.28 -7.60
C ASP A 242 29.54 -4.25 -6.81
#